data_AF-A0A814ZPE1-F1
#
_entry.id   AF-A0A814ZPE1-F1
#
_cell.length_a   1.000
_cell.length_b   1.000
_cell.length_c   1.000
_cell.angle_alpha   90.00
_cell.angle_beta   90.00
_cell.angle_gamma   90.00
#
_symmetry.space_group_name_H-M   'P 1'
#
loop_
_entity.id
_entity.type
_entity.pdbx_description
1 polymer ?
#
loop_
_entity_poly.entity_id
_entity_poly.type
_entity_poly.pdbx_seq_one_letter_code
_entity_poly.pdbx_strand_id
1 'polypeptide(L)'
;MLQVKRGQSTSESSEDETKKLKTTYDDKKITNCFENLSNELFYEIFDYFEGYKLYKAFSNLNSRFQALLTCSSLRLKIDLCFHPEAILQYFANSIVVPNKDRIISLSLANSLLYRFYAEFDELEMFLMKVSPQLEVLRVNSCSDVTYLDANRWERIISKHLLHLNKFEFKYEESIDEELVATVYHERLNEFKSLFWIKRQWFFKISIDTDSWDSNVIVYSIHSYRFIEKNHIC
;
A
#
# COMPACT_ATOMS: atom_id res chain seq x y z
N MET A 1 78.67 73.38 18.77
CA MET A 1 79.83 72.51 18.44
C MET A 1 79.44 71.10 18.86
N LEU A 2 79.28 70.12 17.96
CA LEU A 2 80.34 69.38 17.22
C LEU A 2 81.36 68.79 18.20
N GLN A 3 81.62 67.48 18.30
CA GLN A 3 81.66 66.37 17.32
C GLN A 3 81.02 65.08 17.93
N VAL A 4 80.42 64.10 17.25
CA VAL A 4 80.73 63.27 16.05
C VAL A 4 81.81 62.17 16.26
N LYS A 5 81.35 60.92 16.38
CA LYS A 5 81.91 59.62 15.89
C LYS A 5 80.71 58.64 15.86
N ARG A 6 80.19 58.12 14.71
CA ARG A 6 80.74 57.12 13.75
C ARG A 6 81.28 55.87 14.46
N GLY A 7 80.82 54.63 14.20
CA GLY A 7 79.76 54.09 13.31
C GLY A 7 79.05 52.91 13.99
N GLN A 8 78.48 51.86 13.37
CA GLN A 8 78.06 51.46 12.01
C GLN A 8 77.51 49.99 12.13
N SER A 9 76.67 49.38 11.30
CA SER A 9 75.83 49.77 10.13
C SER A 9 74.87 48.61 9.74
N THR A 10 73.85 48.87 8.89
CA THR A 10 73.02 47.91 8.12
C THR A 10 72.11 46.92 8.92
N SER A 11 70.90 46.56 8.48
CA SER A 11 70.16 46.82 7.22
C SER A 11 68.64 46.86 7.43
N GLU A 12 67.93 47.49 6.50
CA GLU A 12 66.46 47.50 6.41
C GLU A 12 65.89 46.17 5.86
N SER A 13 64.61 45.94 6.16
CA SER A 13 63.52 45.54 5.23
C SER A 13 62.69 44.30 5.62
N SER A 14 61.38 44.57 5.78
CA SER A 14 60.22 43.74 5.40
C SER A 14 60.28 42.21 5.56
N GLU A 15 59.65 41.70 6.63
CA GLU A 15 58.91 40.43 6.60
C GLU A 15 57.56 40.60 7.35
N ASP A 16 56.61 41.26 6.67
CA ASP A 16 55.19 40.94 6.81
C ASP A 16 54.80 40.00 5.65
N GLU A 17 53.64 39.35 5.71
CA GLU A 17 53.12 38.40 4.71
C GLU A 17 53.68 36.96 4.64
N THR A 18 53.75 36.24 5.78
CA THR A 18 53.58 34.76 5.77
C THR A 18 52.33 34.28 6.52
N LYS A 19 51.24 35.05 6.44
CA LYS A 19 49.87 34.51 6.59
C LYS A 19 49.38 33.88 5.28
N LYS A 20 49.85 32.68 4.93
CA LYS A 20 49.25 31.88 3.85
C LYS A 20 49.14 30.40 4.19
N LEU A 21 47.89 29.93 4.16
CA LEU A 21 47.50 28.55 3.81
C LEU A 21 47.99 27.43 4.73
N LYS A 22 47.58 27.46 6.01
CA LYS A 22 47.12 26.23 6.66
C LYS A 22 45.70 25.93 6.15
N THR A 23 45.60 25.21 5.05
CA THR A 23 44.35 24.56 4.64
C THR A 23 44.03 23.46 5.64
N THR A 24 43.27 23.81 6.68
CA THR A 24 42.46 22.83 7.41
C THR A 24 41.41 22.30 6.45
N TYR A 25 41.77 21.26 5.70
CA TYR A 25 40.79 20.30 5.24
C TYR A 25 40.16 19.71 6.51
N ASP A 26 39.00 20.24 6.88
CA ASP A 26 38.08 19.49 7.71
C ASP A 26 37.78 18.19 6.96
N ASP A 27 38.37 17.09 7.43
CA ASP A 27 37.84 15.75 7.18
C ASP A 27 36.46 15.69 7.84
N LYS A 28 35.47 16.27 7.14
CA LYS A 28 34.05 16.07 7.39
C LYS A 28 33.79 14.59 7.20
N LYS A 29 33.99 13.85 8.28
CA LYS A 29 33.64 12.44 8.44
C LYS A 29 32.25 12.27 7.85
N ILE A 30 32.18 11.67 6.66
CA ILE A 30 30.91 11.48 5.96
C ILE A 30 30.14 10.44 6.75
N THR A 31 29.32 10.90 7.69
CA THR A 31 28.39 10.07 8.43
C THR A 31 27.29 9.69 7.45
N ASN A 32 27.39 8.47 6.92
CA ASN A 32 26.36 7.83 6.12
C ASN A 32 25.14 7.52 7.00
N CYS A 33 24.45 8.56 7.46
CA CYS A 33 23.18 8.45 8.13
C CYS A 33 22.13 8.03 7.11
N PHE A 34 21.25 7.11 7.49
CA PHE A 34 20.10 6.70 6.68
C PHE A 34 19.25 7.92 6.26
N GLU A 35 19.12 8.90 7.15
CA GLU A 35 18.47 10.20 6.91
C GLU A 35 19.12 11.07 5.81
N ASN A 36 20.25 10.67 5.22
CA ASN A 36 20.91 11.38 4.12
C ASN A 36 20.60 10.79 2.73
N LEU A 37 19.86 9.67 2.63
CA LEU A 37 19.39 9.14 1.34
C LEU A 37 18.53 10.17 0.60
N SER A 38 18.40 10.06 -0.73
CA SER A 38 17.53 10.94 -1.52
C SER A 38 16.04 10.62 -1.32
N ASN A 39 15.15 11.52 -1.78
CA ASN A 39 13.71 11.28 -1.65
C ASN A 39 13.24 10.14 -2.55
N GLU A 40 13.85 9.97 -3.73
CA GLU A 40 13.56 8.87 -4.66
C GLU A 40 13.81 7.51 -3.99
N LEU A 41 14.98 7.35 -3.36
CA LEU A 41 15.34 6.13 -2.64
C LEU A 41 14.38 5.85 -1.46
N PHE A 42 13.86 6.88 -0.79
CA PHE A 42 12.83 6.69 0.22
C PHE A 42 11.50 6.23 -0.36
N TYR A 43 11.08 6.73 -1.52
CA TYR A 43 9.87 6.22 -2.18
C TYR A 43 10.04 4.78 -2.67
N GLU A 44 11.21 4.42 -3.21
CA GLU A 44 11.55 3.03 -3.54
C GLU A 44 11.48 2.13 -2.30
N ILE A 45 12.05 2.56 -1.16
CA ILE A 45 11.94 1.83 0.12
C ILE A 45 10.47 1.71 0.54
N PHE A 46 9.70 2.79 0.49
CA PHE A 46 8.29 2.82 0.92
C PHE A 46 7.40 1.90 0.06
N ASP A 47 7.74 1.69 -1.21
CA ASP A 47 7.05 0.76 -2.10
C ASP A 47 7.11 -0.72 -1.61
N TYR A 48 8.07 -1.09 -0.76
CA TYR A 48 8.12 -2.41 -0.13
C TYR A 48 7.23 -2.54 1.12
N PHE A 49 6.64 -1.45 1.62
CA PHE A 49 5.80 -1.45 2.82
C PHE A 49 4.30 -1.42 2.49
N GLU A 50 3.51 -2.15 3.28
CA GLU A 50 2.09 -1.85 3.46
C GLU A 50 1.92 -0.57 4.28
N GLY A 51 0.86 0.20 4.03
CA GLY A 51 0.61 1.52 4.61
C GLY A 51 0.67 1.53 6.14
N TYR A 52 0.06 0.55 6.83
CA TYR A 52 0.17 0.48 8.28
C TYR A 52 1.62 0.31 8.76
N LYS A 53 2.39 -0.59 8.12
CA LYS A 53 3.80 -0.82 8.45
C LYS A 53 4.65 0.41 8.14
N LEU A 54 4.38 1.09 7.02
CA LEU A 54 5.02 2.33 6.61
C LEU A 54 4.80 3.46 7.63
N TYR A 55 3.53 3.77 7.95
CA TYR A 55 3.20 4.81 8.92
C TYR A 55 3.72 4.44 10.33
N LYS A 56 3.59 3.17 10.76
CA LYS A 56 4.12 2.73 12.07
C LYS A 56 5.65 2.86 12.17
N ALA A 57 6.38 2.59 11.08
CA ALA A 57 7.84 2.66 11.09
C ALA A 57 8.39 4.09 10.93
N PHE A 58 7.73 4.95 10.15
CA PHE A 58 8.30 6.25 9.74
C PHE A 58 7.57 7.49 10.28
N SER A 59 6.32 7.37 10.76
CA SER A 59 5.61 8.53 11.35
C SER A 59 6.29 8.95 12.65
N ASN A 60 6.29 10.26 12.91
CA ASN A 60 6.86 10.86 14.13
C ASN A 60 8.36 10.62 14.38
N LEU A 61 9.11 9.97 13.48
CA LEU A 61 10.57 9.81 13.61
C LEU A 61 11.29 11.17 13.53
N ASN A 62 11.01 11.94 12.48
CA ASN A 62 11.48 13.32 12.30
C ASN A 62 10.57 14.06 11.29
N SER A 63 10.77 15.36 11.14
CA SER A 63 9.98 16.21 10.22
C SER A 63 10.18 15.85 8.74
N ARG A 64 11.35 15.34 8.34
CA ARG A 64 11.62 14.89 6.96
C ARG A 64 10.77 13.68 6.59
N PHE A 65 10.73 12.66 7.45
CA PHE A 65 9.90 11.47 7.22
C PHE A 65 8.41 11.80 7.25
N GLN A 66 7.99 12.68 8.16
CA GLN A 66 6.60 13.14 8.17
C GLN A 66 6.22 13.85 6.85
N ALA A 67 7.10 14.71 6.32
CA ALA A 67 6.89 15.37 5.03
C ALA A 67 6.80 14.38 3.85
N LEU A 68 7.66 13.35 3.83
CA LEU A 68 7.62 12.27 2.83
C LEU A 68 6.30 11.48 2.90
N LEU A 69 5.81 11.15 4.09
CA LEU A 69 4.53 10.45 4.28
C LEU A 69 3.32 11.28 3.85
N THR A 70 3.37 12.62 4.01
CA THR A 70 2.32 13.54 3.56
C THR A 70 2.41 13.93 2.09
N CYS A 71 3.49 13.57 1.37
CA CYS A 71 3.73 14.03 0.01
C CYS A 71 2.74 13.39 -1.00
N SER A 72 2.17 14.19 -1.90
CA SER A 72 1.14 13.76 -2.85
C SER A 72 1.58 12.64 -3.81
N SER A 73 2.89 12.49 -4.08
CA SER A 73 3.44 11.47 -4.97
C SER A 73 3.55 10.07 -4.36
N LEU A 74 3.41 9.93 -3.03
CA LEU A 74 3.53 8.63 -2.36
C LEU A 74 2.31 7.75 -2.68
N ARG A 75 2.55 6.64 -3.38
CA ARG A 75 1.55 5.63 -3.77
C ARG A 75 1.32 4.63 -2.63
N LEU A 76 0.14 4.65 -2.02
CA LEU A 76 -0.15 3.88 -0.80
C LEU A 76 -0.76 2.51 -1.09
N LYS A 77 -0.27 1.49 -0.37
CA LYS A 77 -0.74 0.10 -0.42
C LYS A 77 -1.37 -0.25 0.92
N ILE A 78 -2.68 -0.12 1.04
CA ILE A 78 -3.43 -0.38 2.26
C ILE A 78 -3.78 -1.87 2.34
N ASP A 79 -3.37 -2.53 3.42
CA ASP A 79 -3.85 -3.85 3.81
C ASP A 79 -4.52 -3.71 5.19
N LEU A 80 -5.78 -4.13 5.27
CA LEU A 80 -6.56 -4.12 6.52
C LEU A 80 -6.81 -5.54 7.06
N CYS A 81 -6.26 -6.59 6.44
CA CYS A 81 -6.64 -7.98 6.69
C CYS A 81 -6.22 -8.54 8.06
N PHE A 82 -5.34 -7.87 8.81
CA PHE A 82 -4.67 -8.45 10.01
C PHE A 82 -4.54 -7.50 11.21
N HIS A 83 -5.38 -6.48 11.32
CA HIS A 83 -5.31 -5.52 12.43
C HIS A 83 -6.39 -5.78 13.50
N PRO A 84 -6.09 -5.58 14.80
CA PRO A 84 -7.09 -5.52 15.86
C PRO A 84 -8.10 -4.39 15.62
N GLU A 85 -9.37 -4.63 15.97
CA GLU A 85 -10.51 -3.71 15.75
C GLU A 85 -10.26 -2.26 16.20
N ALA A 86 -9.76 -2.06 17.42
CA ALA A 86 -9.49 -0.72 17.95
C ALA A 86 -8.45 0.07 17.12
N ILE A 87 -7.56 -0.64 16.42
CA ILE A 87 -6.56 -0.04 15.53
C ILE A 87 -7.18 0.25 14.15
N LEU A 88 -8.12 -0.58 13.69
CA LEU A 88 -8.75 -0.45 12.37
C LEU A 88 -9.57 0.83 12.21
N GLN A 89 -10.46 1.15 13.16
CA GLN A 89 -11.27 2.37 13.07
C GLN A 89 -10.41 3.64 13.11
N TYR A 90 -9.39 3.65 13.98
CA TYR A 90 -8.41 4.73 14.04
C TYR A 90 -7.63 4.84 12.72
N PHE A 91 -7.13 3.73 12.18
CA PHE A 91 -6.35 3.70 10.95
C PHE A 91 -7.17 4.12 9.73
N ALA A 92 -8.43 3.70 9.64
CA ALA A 92 -9.37 4.14 8.61
C ALA A 92 -9.52 5.67 8.62
N ASN A 93 -9.79 6.26 9.77
CA ASN A 93 -10.04 7.70 9.89
C ASN A 93 -8.77 8.56 9.80
N SER A 94 -7.63 8.07 10.30
CA SER A 94 -6.36 8.84 10.33
C SER A 94 -5.48 8.67 9.10
N ILE A 95 -5.59 7.53 8.40
CA ILE A 95 -4.67 7.18 7.30
C ILE A 95 -5.41 6.79 6.02
N VAL A 96 -6.52 6.06 6.05
CA VAL A 96 -7.21 5.67 4.82
C VAL A 96 -7.98 6.85 4.21
N VAL A 97 -8.86 7.50 4.99
CA VAL A 97 -9.70 8.61 4.52
C VAL A 97 -8.89 9.84 4.09
N PRO A 98 -7.88 10.34 4.84
CA PRO A 98 -7.13 11.54 4.44
C PRO A 98 -6.25 11.33 3.20
N ASN A 99 -5.91 10.08 2.90
CA ASN A 99 -4.98 9.74 1.82
C ASN A 99 -5.65 8.96 0.69
N LYS A 100 -6.99 8.94 0.67
CA LYS A 100 -7.85 8.14 -0.21
C LYS A 100 -7.45 8.23 -1.69
N ASP A 101 -7.12 9.44 -2.16
CA ASP A 101 -6.80 9.71 -3.56
C ASP A 101 -5.37 9.23 -3.94
N ARG A 102 -4.57 8.78 -2.96
CA ARG A 102 -3.22 8.23 -3.11
C ARG A 102 -3.17 6.70 -3.00
N ILE A 103 -4.30 6.03 -2.73
CA ILE A 103 -4.36 4.58 -2.52
C ILE A 103 -4.39 3.86 -3.87
N ILE A 104 -3.33 3.11 -4.16
CA ILE A 104 -3.18 2.31 -5.39
C ILE A 104 -3.50 0.83 -5.18
N SER A 105 -3.41 0.35 -3.95
CA SER A 105 -3.73 -1.03 -3.58
C SER A 105 -4.54 -1.03 -2.29
N LEU A 106 -5.62 -1.80 -2.26
CA LEU A 106 -6.48 -1.99 -1.11
C LEU A 106 -6.73 -3.49 -0.89
N SER A 107 -6.58 -3.96 0.34
CA SER A 107 -6.92 -5.32 0.76
C SER A 107 -7.88 -5.29 1.94
N LEU A 108 -9.04 -5.91 1.78
CA LEU A 108 -10.13 -5.97 2.76
C LEU A 108 -10.35 -7.43 3.19
N ALA A 109 -10.49 -7.67 4.50
CA ALA A 109 -10.86 -8.98 5.03
C ALA A 109 -12.21 -8.96 5.74
N ASN A 110 -12.82 -10.14 5.74
CA ASN A 110 -14.04 -10.57 6.40
C ASN A 110 -14.24 -9.94 7.79
N SER A 111 -13.23 -9.95 8.66
CA SER A 111 -13.31 -9.39 10.03
C SER A 111 -13.70 -7.90 10.09
N LEU A 112 -13.56 -7.17 8.99
CA LEU A 112 -14.04 -5.79 8.81
C LEU A 112 -15.46 -5.76 8.24
N LEU A 113 -15.70 -6.53 7.19
CA LEU A 113 -16.98 -6.54 6.47
C LEU A 113 -18.11 -6.97 7.42
N TYR A 114 -17.87 -8.05 8.19
CA TYR A 114 -18.77 -8.55 9.22
C TYR A 114 -18.98 -7.53 10.37
N ARG A 115 -17.93 -6.84 10.84
CA ARG A 115 -18.01 -5.97 12.03
C ARG A 115 -18.52 -4.56 11.75
N PHE A 116 -18.37 -4.06 10.53
CA PHE A 116 -19.02 -2.81 10.13
C PHE A 116 -20.52 -2.97 9.90
N TYR A 117 -21.05 -4.21 9.84
CA TYR A 117 -22.30 -4.52 9.14
C TYR A 117 -22.24 -3.98 7.70
N ALA A 118 -21.06 -4.05 7.09
CA ALA A 118 -20.83 -3.57 5.74
C ALA A 118 -21.36 -4.60 4.74
N GLU A 119 -22.69 -4.67 4.70
CA GLU A 119 -23.46 -5.02 3.52
C GLU A 119 -22.78 -4.39 2.30
N PHE A 120 -22.87 -5.05 1.15
CA PHE A 120 -22.16 -4.62 -0.05
C PHE A 120 -22.48 -3.15 -0.45
N ASP A 121 -23.61 -2.59 0.00
CA ASP A 121 -23.96 -1.16 -0.02
C ASP A 121 -22.92 -0.24 0.64
N GLU A 122 -22.45 -0.56 1.85
CA GLU A 122 -21.45 0.26 2.55
C GLU A 122 -20.09 0.16 1.88
N LEU A 123 -19.72 -1.03 1.40
CA LEU A 123 -18.48 -1.22 0.66
C LEU A 123 -18.52 -0.46 -0.68
N GLU A 124 -19.65 -0.47 -1.39
CA GLU A 124 -19.85 0.33 -2.59
C GLU A 124 -19.69 1.84 -2.30
N MET A 125 -20.34 2.35 -1.25
CA MET A 125 -20.17 3.74 -0.79
C MET A 125 -18.73 4.08 -0.38
N PHE A 126 -18.01 3.15 0.23
CA PHE A 126 -16.61 3.33 0.61
C PHE A 126 -15.71 3.36 -0.64
N LEU A 127 -15.86 2.40 -1.55
CA LEU A 127 -15.10 2.35 -2.80
C LEU A 127 -15.31 3.64 -3.59
N MET A 128 -16.55 4.10 -3.78
CA MET A 128 -16.85 5.38 -4.46
C MET A 128 -16.08 6.59 -3.92
N LYS A 129 -15.70 6.61 -2.62
CA LYS A 129 -14.95 7.72 -2.00
C LYS A 129 -13.44 7.64 -2.19
N VAL A 130 -12.89 6.45 -2.51
CA VAL A 130 -11.45 6.11 -2.40
C VAL A 130 -10.81 5.74 -3.76
N SER A 131 -11.54 5.92 -4.85
CA SER A 131 -11.38 5.08 -6.05
C SER A 131 -10.68 5.63 -7.33
N PRO A 132 -10.29 6.91 -7.51
CA PRO A 132 -9.82 7.34 -8.84
C PRO A 132 -8.47 6.73 -9.26
N GLN A 133 -7.62 6.33 -8.30
CA GLN A 133 -6.28 5.78 -8.59
C GLN A 133 -6.09 4.32 -8.15
N LEU A 134 -7.17 3.60 -7.80
CA LEU A 134 -7.03 2.23 -7.30
C LEU A 134 -6.69 1.25 -8.42
N GLU A 135 -5.49 0.68 -8.37
CA GLU A 135 -4.97 -0.27 -9.36
C GLU A 135 -5.15 -1.73 -8.93
N VAL A 136 -5.19 -1.99 -7.62
CA VAL A 136 -5.34 -3.34 -7.04
C VAL A 136 -6.40 -3.33 -5.95
N LEU A 137 -7.41 -4.19 -6.09
CA LEU A 137 -8.42 -4.45 -5.07
C LEU A 137 -8.38 -5.93 -4.69
N ARG A 138 -8.31 -6.21 -3.39
CA ARG A 138 -8.50 -7.55 -2.83
C ARG A 138 -9.64 -7.52 -1.83
N VAL A 139 -10.56 -8.46 -1.97
CA VAL A 139 -11.70 -8.61 -1.07
C VAL A 139 -11.76 -10.07 -0.65
N ASN A 140 -11.70 -10.32 0.64
CA ASN A 140 -11.99 -11.61 1.25
C ASN A 140 -13.24 -11.44 2.12
N SER A 141 -14.36 -12.03 1.73
CA SER A 141 -15.64 -11.93 2.44
C SER A 141 -16.12 -13.30 2.91
N CYS A 142 -16.95 -13.35 3.95
CA CYS A 142 -17.76 -14.52 4.27
C CYS A 142 -19.21 -14.08 4.53
N SER A 143 -20.14 -15.03 4.37
CA SER A 143 -21.55 -14.97 4.80
C SER A 143 -22.46 -13.92 4.16
N ASP A 144 -21.99 -12.73 3.75
CA ASP A 144 -22.84 -11.80 3.00
C ASP A 144 -22.92 -12.21 1.52
N VAL A 145 -23.95 -13.01 1.23
CA VAL A 145 -24.32 -13.50 -0.10
C VAL A 145 -24.47 -12.40 -1.16
N THR A 146 -24.74 -11.15 -0.79
CA THR A 146 -24.87 -10.05 -1.76
C THR A 146 -23.55 -9.78 -2.50
N TYR A 147 -22.40 -10.10 -1.88
CA TYR A 147 -21.07 -10.00 -2.51
C TYR A 147 -20.91 -10.91 -3.74
N LEU A 148 -21.80 -11.91 -3.90
CA LEU A 148 -21.86 -12.77 -5.09
C LEU A 148 -22.59 -12.14 -6.28
N ASP A 149 -23.11 -10.90 -6.17
CA ASP A 149 -23.67 -10.18 -7.32
C ASP A 149 -22.56 -9.68 -8.26
N ALA A 150 -22.25 -10.48 -9.27
CA ALA A 150 -21.25 -10.15 -10.28
C ALA A 150 -21.64 -8.89 -11.08
N ASN A 151 -22.91 -8.71 -11.44
CA ASN A 151 -23.37 -7.53 -12.19
C ASN A 151 -23.17 -6.23 -11.39
N ARG A 152 -23.29 -6.30 -10.05
CA ARG A 152 -23.01 -5.17 -9.16
C ARG A 152 -21.52 -4.86 -9.10
N TRP A 153 -20.66 -5.86 -8.92
CA TRP A 153 -19.21 -5.66 -9.01
C TRP A 153 -18.77 -5.08 -10.36
N GLU A 154 -19.29 -5.60 -11.48
CA GLU A 154 -19.03 -5.11 -12.83
C GLU A 154 -19.41 -3.62 -12.97
N ARG A 155 -20.54 -3.21 -12.39
CA ARG A 155 -21.01 -1.81 -12.38
C ARG A 155 -20.10 -0.89 -11.57
N ILE A 156 -19.72 -1.28 -10.35
CA ILE A 156 -18.81 -0.49 -9.49
C ILE A 156 -17.48 -0.29 -10.21
N ILE A 157 -16.92 -1.37 -10.75
CA ILE A 157 -15.62 -1.36 -11.42
C ILE A 157 -15.67 -0.51 -12.70
N SER A 158 -16.72 -0.65 -13.51
CA SER A 158 -16.87 0.08 -14.77
C SER A 158 -17.14 1.58 -14.60
N LYS A 159 -17.68 2.02 -13.46
CA LYS A 159 -17.99 3.44 -13.19
C LYS A 159 -16.93 4.16 -12.36
N HIS A 160 -16.34 3.48 -11.37
CA HIS A 160 -15.55 4.13 -10.34
C HIS A 160 -14.08 3.69 -10.38
N LEU A 161 -13.83 2.38 -10.49
CA LEU A 161 -12.48 1.79 -10.39
C LEU A 161 -11.81 1.70 -11.78
N LEU A 162 -11.76 2.84 -12.50
CA LEU A 162 -11.33 2.90 -13.91
C LEU A 162 -9.87 2.50 -14.15
N HIS A 163 -9.02 2.64 -13.13
CA HIS A 163 -7.59 2.28 -13.16
C HIS A 163 -7.31 0.87 -12.59
N LEU A 164 -8.36 0.10 -12.26
CA LEU A 164 -8.22 -1.21 -11.65
C LEU A 164 -7.63 -2.20 -12.65
N ASN A 165 -6.38 -2.58 -12.41
CA ASN A 165 -5.64 -3.56 -13.21
C ASN A 165 -5.81 -4.97 -12.64
N LYS A 166 -6.06 -5.09 -11.34
CA LYS A 166 -6.13 -6.37 -10.64
C LYS A 166 -7.24 -6.41 -9.60
N PHE A 167 -8.12 -7.40 -9.72
CA PHE A 167 -9.07 -7.79 -8.69
C PHE A 167 -8.74 -9.21 -8.20
N GLU A 168 -8.72 -9.40 -6.87
CA GLU A 168 -8.71 -10.72 -6.24
C GLU A 168 -9.94 -10.81 -5.31
N PHE A 169 -10.93 -11.61 -5.67
CA PHE A 169 -12.11 -11.84 -4.82
C PHE A 169 -12.05 -13.26 -4.24
N LYS A 170 -12.21 -13.33 -2.93
CA LYS A 170 -12.38 -14.57 -2.17
C LYS A 170 -13.69 -14.49 -1.41
N TYR A 171 -14.46 -15.56 -1.50
CA TYR A 171 -15.71 -15.73 -0.78
C TYR A 171 -15.75 -17.14 -0.18
N GLU A 172 -16.11 -17.22 1.10
CA GLU A 172 -16.21 -18.47 1.85
C GLU A 172 -17.53 -18.46 2.63
N GLU A 173 -18.36 -19.49 2.47
CA GLU A 173 -19.66 -19.64 3.13
C GLU A 173 -19.86 -21.10 3.53
N SER A 174 -20.57 -21.31 4.64
CA SER A 174 -21.00 -22.63 5.12
C SER A 174 -22.52 -22.59 5.20
N ILE A 175 -23.17 -23.50 4.49
CA ILE A 175 -24.62 -23.65 4.47
C ILE A 175 -24.97 -24.81 5.40
N ASP A 176 -25.56 -24.47 6.55
CA ASP A 176 -26.21 -25.43 7.45
C ASP A 176 -27.60 -25.82 6.92
N GLU A 177 -28.29 -26.74 7.60
CA GLU A 177 -29.63 -27.20 7.19
C GLU A 177 -30.73 -26.11 7.28
N GLU A 178 -30.45 -24.96 7.92
CA GLU A 178 -31.38 -23.83 8.05
C GLU A 178 -31.14 -22.73 7.00
N LEU A 179 -29.91 -22.62 6.46
CA LEU A 179 -29.52 -21.66 5.43
C LEU A 179 -30.05 -22.05 4.04
N VAL A 180 -31.03 -21.30 3.55
CA VAL A 180 -31.61 -21.51 2.21
C VAL A 180 -30.76 -20.82 1.15
N ALA A 181 -30.33 -21.60 0.14
CA ALA A 181 -29.63 -21.08 -1.04
C ALA A 181 -30.39 -19.90 -1.68
N THR A 182 -29.73 -18.75 -1.78
CA THR A 182 -30.34 -17.51 -2.27
C THR A 182 -30.17 -17.34 -3.78
N VAL A 183 -30.94 -16.43 -4.40
CA VAL A 183 -30.81 -16.08 -5.83
C VAL A 183 -29.38 -15.68 -6.24
N TYR A 184 -28.55 -15.21 -5.31
CA TYR A 184 -27.14 -14.91 -5.57
C TYR A 184 -26.29 -16.15 -5.84
N HIS A 185 -26.63 -17.30 -5.24
CA HIS A 185 -25.99 -18.59 -5.50
C HIS A 185 -26.26 -19.07 -6.93
N GLU A 186 -27.50 -18.95 -7.40
CA GLU A 186 -27.90 -19.28 -8.77
C GLU A 186 -27.17 -18.40 -9.81
N ARG A 187 -26.90 -17.15 -9.43
CA ARG A 187 -26.23 -16.12 -10.25
C ARG A 187 -24.70 -16.22 -10.28
N LEU A 188 -24.06 -17.18 -9.61
CA LEU A 188 -22.59 -17.38 -9.66
C LEU A 188 -22.03 -17.51 -11.10
N ASN A 189 -22.83 -18.01 -12.05
CA ASN A 189 -22.46 -18.07 -13.45
C ASN A 189 -22.24 -16.70 -14.12
N GLU A 190 -22.74 -15.60 -13.54
CA GLU A 190 -22.51 -14.24 -14.05
C GLU A 190 -21.03 -13.82 -13.96
N PHE A 191 -20.24 -14.36 -13.02
CA PHE A 191 -18.79 -14.17 -12.98
C PHE A 191 -18.06 -14.81 -14.20
N LYS A 192 -18.76 -15.53 -15.09
CA LYS A 192 -18.26 -15.97 -16.40
C LYS A 192 -18.69 -15.07 -17.57
N SER A 193 -19.22 -13.86 -17.31
CA SER A 193 -19.49 -12.89 -18.39
C SER A 193 -18.20 -12.51 -19.16
N LEU A 194 -18.35 -12.00 -20.39
CA LEU A 194 -17.21 -11.52 -21.19
C LEU A 194 -16.40 -10.43 -20.49
N PHE A 195 -17.00 -9.66 -19.57
CA PHE A 195 -16.31 -8.65 -18.78
C PHE A 195 -15.24 -9.28 -17.87
N TRP A 196 -15.59 -10.38 -17.21
CA TRP A 196 -14.74 -11.13 -16.29
C TRP A 196 -13.70 -11.99 -17.02
N ILE A 197 -14.14 -12.74 -18.04
CA ILE A 197 -13.25 -13.61 -18.84
C ILE A 197 -12.14 -12.79 -19.50
N LYS A 198 -12.44 -11.61 -20.08
CA LYS A 198 -11.42 -10.77 -20.72
C LYS A 198 -10.39 -10.20 -19.74
N ARG A 199 -10.78 -9.97 -18.49
CA ARG A 199 -9.92 -9.36 -17.47
C ARG A 199 -8.97 -10.35 -16.81
N GLN A 200 -9.31 -11.64 -16.83
CA GLN A 200 -8.49 -12.68 -16.18
C GLN A 200 -8.17 -12.28 -14.73
N TRP A 201 -9.20 -12.03 -13.93
CA TRP A 201 -9.06 -11.69 -12.51
C TRP A 201 -9.32 -12.90 -11.60
N PHE A 202 -8.75 -12.88 -10.40
CA PHE A 202 -8.71 -14.05 -9.54
C PHE A 202 -9.97 -14.18 -8.69
N PHE A 203 -10.66 -15.31 -8.80
CA PHE A 203 -11.85 -15.64 -8.02
C PHE A 203 -11.68 -16.97 -7.31
N LYS A 204 -11.83 -16.99 -5.98
CA LYS A 204 -11.99 -18.22 -5.18
C LYS A 204 -13.30 -18.13 -4.40
N ILE A 205 -14.35 -18.74 -4.94
CA ILE A 205 -15.64 -18.87 -4.26
C ILE A 205 -15.74 -20.31 -3.74
N SER A 206 -15.91 -20.46 -2.43
CA SER A 206 -15.97 -21.75 -1.73
C SER A 206 -17.25 -21.75 -0.91
N ILE A 207 -18.19 -22.62 -1.27
CA ILE A 207 -19.45 -22.78 -0.55
C ILE A 207 -19.46 -24.23 -0.06
N ASP A 208 -19.44 -24.39 1.25
CA ASP A 208 -19.56 -25.68 1.92
C ASP A 208 -21.02 -25.94 2.29
N THR A 209 -21.42 -27.21 2.33
CA THR A 209 -22.77 -27.64 2.70
C THR A 209 -22.64 -28.79 3.68
N ASP A 210 -23.17 -28.65 4.89
CA ASP A 210 -23.02 -29.63 5.99
C ASP A 210 -23.71 -31.00 5.71
N SER A 211 -24.31 -31.18 4.53
CA SER A 211 -24.91 -32.45 4.10
C SER A 211 -23.86 -33.56 3.93
N TRP A 212 -24.08 -34.68 4.63
CA TRP A 212 -23.18 -35.84 4.64
C TRP A 212 -23.01 -36.49 3.26
N ASP A 213 -23.93 -36.24 2.32
CA ASP A 213 -23.74 -36.46 0.88
C ASP A 213 -23.17 -35.19 0.22
N SER A 214 -21.84 -35.17 0.14
CA SER A 214 -20.97 -34.16 -0.47
C SER A 214 -21.56 -33.31 -1.62
N ASN A 215 -21.62 -31.99 -1.44
CA ASN A 215 -21.67 -31.00 -2.54
C ASN A 215 -20.77 -29.79 -2.28
N VAL A 216 -19.46 -30.02 -2.29
CA VAL A 216 -18.44 -28.96 -2.32
C VAL A 216 -18.50 -28.21 -3.66
N ILE A 217 -19.32 -27.16 -3.76
CA ILE A 217 -19.39 -26.31 -4.96
C ILE A 217 -18.23 -25.31 -4.94
N VAL A 218 -17.03 -25.79 -5.29
CA VAL A 218 -15.87 -24.95 -5.56
C VAL A 218 -16.00 -24.33 -6.95
N TYR A 219 -16.72 -23.20 -7.01
CA TYR A 219 -16.78 -22.38 -8.21
C TYR A 219 -15.56 -21.45 -8.29
N SER A 220 -14.38 -22.03 -8.47
CA SER A 220 -13.16 -21.25 -8.69
C SER A 220 -12.98 -20.93 -10.18
N ILE A 221 -13.26 -19.67 -10.55
CA ILE A 221 -12.82 -19.12 -11.84
C ILE A 221 -11.34 -18.77 -11.69
N HIS A 222 -10.50 -19.79 -11.79
CA HIS A 222 -9.05 -19.64 -11.82
C HIS A 222 -8.62 -18.92 -13.10
N SER A 223 -8.17 -17.67 -12.96
CA SER A 223 -7.42 -16.98 -14.01
C SER A 223 -5.91 -17.04 -13.75
N TYR A 224 -5.14 -17.32 -14.81
CA TYR A 224 -3.69 -17.16 -14.96
C TYR A 224 -2.68 -17.73 -13.93
N ARG A 225 -3.08 -18.31 -12.78
CA ARG A 225 -2.11 -18.87 -11.80
C ARG A 225 -1.84 -20.38 -11.86
N PHE A 226 -2.49 -21.11 -12.77
CA PHE A 226 -2.17 -22.51 -13.07
C PHE A 226 -1.93 -22.70 -14.57
N ILE A 227 -0.73 -22.32 -15.03
CA ILE A 227 0.00 -23.22 -15.92
C ILE A 227 0.68 -24.20 -14.98
N GLU A 228 0.27 -25.46 -15.00
CA GLU A 228 0.94 -26.50 -14.23
C GLU A 228 2.42 -26.54 -14.60
N LYS A 229 3.29 -26.36 -13.61
CA LYS A 229 4.66 -26.87 -13.72
C LYS A 229 4.62 -28.39 -13.58
N ASN A 230 4.08 -29.07 -14.59
CA ASN A 230 4.34 -30.48 -14.84
C ASN A 230 5.78 -30.61 -15.36
N HIS A 231 6.74 -30.29 -14.50
CA HIS A 231 8.12 -30.66 -14.65
C HIS A 231 8.35 -31.95 -13.87
N ILE A 232 8.34 -33.05 -14.63
CA ILE A 232 9.38 -34.09 -14.59
C ILE A 232 9.82 -34.53 -13.18
N CYS A 233 9.28 -35.66 -12.74
CA CYS A 233 10.06 -36.82 -12.28
C CYS A 233 9.48 -38.05 -12.96
#